data_AF-A0AAV7C4V7-F1
#
_entry.id   AF-A0AAV7C4V7-F1
#
_cell.length_a   1.000
_cell.length_b   1.000
_cell.length_c   1.000
_cell.angle_alpha   90.00
_cell.angle_beta   90.00
_cell.angle_gamma   90.00
#
_symmetry.space_group_name_H-M   'P 1'
#
loop_
_entity.id
_entity.type
_entity.pdbx_description
1 polymer ?
#
loop_
_entity_poly.entity_id
_entity_poly.type
_entity_poly.pdbx_seq_one_letter_code
_entity_poly.pdbx_strand_id
1 'polypeptide(L)'
;MEAPEIERSGAQEQEDEEDFHDCSEETMDRNRAEEEEGEKEEETEEGSGTESETGEAVCADKEEAALAEENVEVDEKALLDMEKELTEEEREERRRLSTGLKEEGNKFFKKGDYIEAEDIYSQALLKCPAFYQNERAILYSNRAAARLKQDKNEPALTDCTKAIELNPDYIRALLRRAELYEKTDKLDEALADYKSVLEKDLSCRQAKEACMVRSTRR
;
A
#
# COMPACT_ATOMS: atom_id res chain seq x y z
N MET A 1 0.66 -2.72 -68.44
CA MET A 1 -0.37 -2.22 -67.51
C MET A 1 -0.02 -2.82 -66.17
N GLU A 2 0.77 -2.08 -65.39
CA GLU A 2 1.11 -2.43 -64.01
C GLU A 2 0.34 -1.49 -63.09
N ALA A 3 -0.22 -2.03 -62.02
CA ALA A 3 -0.83 -1.25 -60.95
C ALA A 3 0.21 -1.02 -59.86
N PRO A 4 0.31 0.19 -59.29
CA PRO A 4 1.24 0.45 -58.18
C PRO A 4 0.70 -0.19 -56.90
N GLU A 5 1.58 -0.88 -56.17
CA GLU A 5 1.29 -1.37 -54.83
C GLU A 5 1.21 -0.19 -53.85
N ILE A 6 0.15 -0.14 -53.05
CA ILE A 6 -0.03 0.87 -52.01
C ILE A 6 0.59 0.31 -50.72
N GLU A 7 1.73 0.85 -50.32
CA GLU A 7 2.33 0.56 -49.03
C GLU A 7 1.37 0.92 -47.90
N ARG A 8 0.86 -0.09 -47.19
CA ARG A 8 0.15 0.13 -45.93
C ARG A 8 1.20 0.35 -44.84
N SER A 9 1.50 1.62 -44.56
CA SER A 9 2.23 1.98 -43.34
C SER A 9 1.45 1.48 -42.13
N GLY A 10 2.03 0.52 -41.41
CA GLY A 10 1.49 0.05 -40.15
C GLY A 10 1.54 1.18 -39.13
N ALA A 11 0.37 1.74 -38.80
CA ALA A 11 0.24 2.54 -37.60
C ALA A 11 0.49 1.61 -36.41
N GLN A 12 1.56 1.87 -35.66
CA GLN A 12 1.64 1.33 -34.30
C GLN A 12 0.54 2.03 -33.51
N GLU A 13 -0.48 1.26 -33.14
CA GLU A 13 -1.45 1.69 -32.14
C GLU A 13 -0.66 1.87 -30.84
N GLN A 14 -0.43 3.14 -30.48
CA GLN A 14 -0.02 3.50 -29.15
C GLN A 14 -1.23 3.23 -28.27
N GLU A 15 -1.18 2.14 -27.49
CA GLU A 15 -2.05 2.00 -26.34
C GLU A 15 -1.65 3.13 -25.38
N ASP A 16 -2.38 4.24 -25.45
CA ASP A 16 -2.30 5.31 -24.47
C ASP A 16 -2.74 4.73 -23.12
N GLU A 17 -1.76 4.24 -22.34
CA GLU A 17 -1.89 4.07 -20.90
C GLU A 17 -2.18 5.46 -20.31
N GLU A 18 -3.46 5.84 -20.27
CA GLU A 18 -3.94 6.90 -19.40
C GLU A 18 -3.70 6.43 -17.95
N ASP A 19 -2.48 6.70 -17.45
CA ASP A 19 -2.11 6.62 -16.04
C ASP A 19 -2.90 7.69 -15.28
N PHE A 20 -4.17 7.36 -15.08
CA PHE A 20 -5.17 8.17 -14.40
C PHE A 20 -4.63 8.51 -13.02
N HIS A 21 -4.19 9.77 -12.88
CA HIS A 21 -3.62 10.35 -11.67
C HIS A 21 -4.48 10.04 -10.44
N ASP A 22 -4.12 8.95 -9.77
CA ASP A 22 -4.87 8.41 -8.64
C ASP A 22 -4.49 9.16 -7.36
N CYS A 23 -4.91 10.42 -7.33
CA CYS A 23 -5.50 11.10 -6.17
C CYS A 23 -4.79 10.86 -4.83
N SER A 24 -3.46 11.03 -4.82
CA SER A 24 -2.64 11.02 -3.60
C SER A 24 -1.72 12.24 -3.45
N GLU A 25 -1.84 13.25 -4.32
CA GLU A 25 -1.03 14.48 -4.24
C GLU A 25 -1.65 15.60 -3.36
N GLU A 26 -2.91 15.45 -2.92
CA GLU A 26 -3.56 16.41 -2.03
C GLU A 26 -4.23 15.72 -0.83
N THR A 27 -3.53 15.64 0.31
CA THR A 27 -4.06 15.70 1.69
C THR A 27 -2.92 15.65 2.72
N MET A 28 -1.98 16.59 2.64
CA MET A 28 -1.14 17.00 3.77
C MET A 28 -1.42 18.46 4.12
N ASP A 29 -2.65 18.75 4.54
CA ASP A 29 -2.94 19.97 5.29
C ASP A 29 -4.18 19.80 6.18
N ARG A 30 -4.22 20.53 7.31
CA ARG A 30 -5.23 20.47 8.41
C ARG A 30 -5.15 19.18 9.26
N ASN A 31 -4.68 19.18 10.51
CA ASN A 31 -4.98 20.13 11.58
C ASN A 31 -3.83 20.27 12.59
N ARG A 32 -3.41 21.52 12.84
CA ARG A 32 -2.69 21.93 14.06
C ARG A 32 -3.33 23.21 14.59
N ALA A 33 -4.36 23.04 15.40
CA ALA A 33 -4.99 24.04 16.27
C ALA A 33 -5.21 23.28 17.59
N GLU A 34 -4.52 23.65 18.68
CA GLU A 34 -4.95 24.71 19.62
C GLU A 34 -6.20 24.31 20.40
N GLU A 35 -5.97 23.62 21.53
CA GLU A 35 -6.88 23.65 22.69
C GLU A 35 -6.03 23.97 23.94
N GLU A 36 -6.14 25.21 24.41
CA GLU A 36 -5.91 25.59 25.81
C GLU A 36 -7.27 25.65 26.54
N GLU A 37 -7.24 25.91 27.86
CA GLU A 37 -8.36 25.79 28.83
C GLU A 37 -8.67 24.34 29.26
N GLY A 38 -8.90 24.01 30.54
CA GLY A 38 -8.89 24.87 31.73
C GLY A 38 -9.05 24.04 33.02
N GLU A 39 -8.72 24.65 34.16
CA GLU A 39 -8.56 24.03 35.48
C GLU A 39 -9.83 23.37 36.07
N LYS A 40 -9.64 22.31 36.88
CA LYS A 40 -10.05 22.33 38.31
C LYS A 40 -9.53 21.18 39.16
N GLU A 41 -9.28 21.52 40.42
CA GLU A 41 -8.80 20.68 41.52
C GLU A 41 -9.97 20.00 42.26
N GLU A 42 -9.74 18.83 42.87
CA GLU A 42 -10.34 18.49 44.17
C GLU A 42 -9.44 17.49 44.93
N GLU A 43 -8.96 17.89 46.12
CA GLU A 43 -8.13 17.06 47.02
C GLU A 43 -8.99 16.38 48.11
N THR A 44 -8.63 15.15 48.54
CA THR A 44 -8.99 14.62 49.89
C THR A 44 -7.95 13.63 50.46
N GLU A 45 -7.54 13.83 51.74
CA GLU A 45 -6.79 12.90 52.63
C GLU A 45 -7.75 12.04 53.50
N GLU A 46 -7.39 11.00 54.27
CA GLU A 46 -6.12 10.33 54.69
C GLU A 46 -6.15 8.83 54.27
N GLY A 47 -5.13 7.97 54.45
CA GLY A 47 -3.78 8.09 55.04
C GLY A 47 -3.33 6.77 55.72
N SER A 48 -2.03 6.64 56.02
CA SER A 48 -1.40 5.70 57.00
C SER A 48 -1.45 4.16 56.81
N GLY A 49 -0.27 3.51 56.89
CA GLY A 49 -0.15 2.13 57.43
C GLY A 49 0.84 1.17 56.73
N THR A 50 1.93 0.85 57.45
CA THR A 50 2.86 -0.32 57.45
C THR A 50 2.48 -1.61 56.66
N GLU A 51 3.37 -2.55 56.26
CA GLU A 51 4.80 -2.89 56.52
C GLU A 51 5.36 -3.85 55.43
N SER A 52 6.53 -4.47 55.68
CA SER A 52 7.14 -5.61 54.95
C SER A 52 6.16 -6.79 54.71
N GLU A 53 6.35 -7.80 53.86
CA GLU A 53 7.56 -8.45 53.33
C GLU A 53 7.26 -9.39 52.12
N THR A 54 8.30 -10.04 51.60
CA THR A 54 8.37 -10.96 50.45
C THR A 54 7.28 -12.04 50.32
N GLY A 55 6.82 -12.29 49.08
CA GLY A 55 6.07 -13.51 48.72
C GLY A 55 5.71 -13.57 47.22
N GLU A 56 5.80 -14.75 46.61
CA GLU A 56 5.51 -14.97 45.19
C GLU A 56 4.01 -14.72 44.84
N ALA A 57 3.76 -14.05 43.72
CA ALA A 57 2.45 -13.98 43.09
C ALA A 57 2.56 -14.37 41.62
N VAL A 58 1.93 -15.50 41.26
CA VAL A 58 1.80 -15.95 39.87
C VAL A 58 0.83 -15.00 39.17
N CYS A 59 1.33 -14.17 38.24
CA CYS A 59 0.49 -13.31 37.43
C CYS A 59 -0.22 -14.14 36.34
N ALA A 60 -1.51 -14.40 36.58
CA ALA A 60 -2.42 -14.95 35.60
C ALA A 60 -2.64 -13.98 34.43
N ASP A 61 -2.75 -14.57 33.24
CA ASP A 61 -3.64 -14.20 32.13
C ASP A 61 -3.93 -12.70 31.91
N LYS A 62 -3.24 -12.14 30.91
CA LYS A 62 -3.90 -11.28 29.94
C LYS A 62 -3.81 -11.93 28.56
N GLU A 63 -4.88 -12.63 28.20
CA GLU A 63 -5.20 -12.93 26.81
C GLU A 63 -5.33 -11.61 26.05
N GLU A 64 -4.26 -11.17 25.39
CA GLU A 64 -4.40 -10.19 24.32
C GLU A 64 -4.96 -10.96 23.11
N ALA A 65 -6.24 -10.73 22.83
CA ALA A 65 -6.99 -11.46 21.83
C ALA A 65 -6.43 -11.16 20.43
N ALA A 66 -5.48 -11.99 20.00
CA ALA A 66 -5.03 -12.06 18.62
C ALA A 66 -6.18 -12.56 17.75
N LEU A 67 -7.06 -11.63 17.36
CA LEU A 67 -7.84 -11.75 16.15
C LEU A 67 -6.83 -11.81 15.00
N ALA A 68 -6.40 -13.02 14.69
CA ALA A 68 -5.66 -13.31 13.49
C ALA A 68 -6.57 -12.92 12.32
N GLU A 69 -6.35 -11.71 11.78
CA GLU A 69 -6.86 -11.39 10.46
C GLU A 69 -6.35 -12.49 9.54
N GLU A 70 -7.29 -13.22 8.94
CA GLU A 70 -7.01 -14.19 7.91
C GLU A 70 -6.48 -13.41 6.70
N ASN A 71 -5.18 -13.13 6.72
CA ASN A 71 -4.44 -12.70 5.56
C ASN A 71 -4.67 -13.80 4.52
N VAL A 72 -5.62 -13.55 3.62
CA VAL A 72 -5.84 -14.36 2.43
C VAL A 72 -4.61 -14.15 1.56
N GLU A 73 -3.55 -14.88 1.90
CA GLU A 73 -2.43 -15.12 1.04
C GLU A 73 -3.00 -15.82 -0.19
N VAL A 74 -3.21 -15.02 -1.23
CA VAL A 74 -3.59 -15.50 -2.54
C VAL A 74 -2.51 -16.50 -2.95
N ASP A 75 -2.83 -17.80 -2.90
CA ASP A 75 -1.93 -18.86 -3.36
C ASP A 75 -1.74 -18.68 -4.86
N GLU A 76 -0.69 -17.92 -5.19
CA GLU A 76 -0.36 -17.51 -6.54
C GLU A 76 -0.10 -18.73 -7.43
N LYS A 77 0.33 -19.85 -6.83
CA LYS A 77 0.49 -21.13 -7.51
C LYS A 77 -0.87 -21.71 -7.92
N ALA A 78 -1.88 -21.64 -7.06
CA ALA A 78 -3.23 -22.09 -7.38
C ALA A 78 -3.89 -21.22 -8.47
N LEU A 79 -3.66 -19.89 -8.45
CA LEU A 79 -4.06 -19.01 -9.57
C LEU A 79 -3.35 -19.40 -10.87
N LEU A 80 -2.03 -19.54 -10.85
CA LEU A 80 -1.22 -19.93 -12.02
C LEU A 80 -1.61 -21.31 -12.58
N ASP A 81 -1.97 -22.27 -11.74
CA ASP A 81 -2.42 -23.59 -12.20
C ASP A 81 -3.83 -23.53 -12.82
N MET A 82 -4.76 -22.73 -12.28
CA MET A 82 -6.06 -22.48 -12.91
C MET A 82 -5.93 -21.72 -14.24
N GLU A 83 -5.03 -20.74 -14.34
CA GLU A 83 -4.89 -19.87 -15.52
C GLU A 83 -4.26 -20.53 -16.74
N LYS A 84 -3.56 -21.66 -16.58
CA LYS A 84 -2.99 -22.44 -17.70
C LYS A 84 -4.05 -23.00 -18.64
N GLU A 85 -5.25 -23.29 -18.12
CA GLU A 85 -6.35 -23.85 -18.90
C GLU A 85 -7.32 -22.79 -19.45
N LEU A 86 -7.22 -21.54 -18.98
CA LEU A 86 -8.10 -20.45 -19.45
C LEU A 86 -7.79 -20.01 -20.88
N THR A 87 -8.85 -19.68 -21.61
CA THR A 87 -8.79 -18.97 -22.89
C THR A 87 -8.42 -17.49 -22.71
N GLU A 88 -8.04 -16.83 -23.80
CA GLU A 88 -7.74 -15.40 -23.81
C GLU A 88 -8.98 -14.55 -23.46
N GLU A 89 -10.15 -14.92 -23.98
CA GLU A 89 -11.44 -14.26 -23.69
C GLU A 89 -11.80 -14.32 -22.19
N GLU A 90 -11.61 -15.48 -21.54
CA GLU A 90 -11.87 -15.63 -20.09
C GLU A 90 -10.85 -14.86 -19.23
N ARG A 91 -9.60 -14.73 -19.69
CA ARG A 91 -8.59 -13.88 -19.02
C ARG A 91 -8.96 -12.40 -19.12
N GLU A 92 -9.44 -11.96 -20.28
CA GLU A 92 -9.95 -10.59 -20.45
C GLU A 92 -11.19 -10.32 -19.60
N GLU A 93 -12.15 -11.24 -19.52
CA GLU A 93 -13.32 -11.07 -18.66
C GLU A 93 -12.89 -10.89 -17.19
N ARG A 94 -11.98 -11.75 -16.71
CA ARG A 94 -11.38 -11.64 -15.38
C ARG A 94 -10.63 -10.33 -15.15
N ARG A 95 -9.88 -9.85 -16.15
CA ARG A 95 -9.20 -8.54 -16.14
C ARG A 95 -10.20 -7.38 -16.01
N ARG A 96 -11.32 -7.41 -16.75
CA ARG A 96 -12.40 -6.41 -16.67
C ARG A 96 -13.08 -6.41 -15.30
N LEU A 97 -13.37 -7.59 -14.74
CA LEU A 97 -13.92 -7.72 -13.38
C LEU A 97 -12.95 -7.17 -12.31
N SER A 98 -11.66 -7.51 -12.42
CA SER A 98 -10.59 -6.96 -11.57
C SER A 98 -10.54 -5.43 -11.62
N THR A 99 -10.62 -4.84 -12.83
CA THR A 99 -10.61 -3.39 -13.00
C THR A 99 -11.85 -2.71 -12.41
N GLY A 100 -13.03 -3.32 -12.52
CA GLY A 100 -14.24 -2.83 -11.85
C GLY A 100 -14.10 -2.80 -10.32
N LEU A 101 -13.56 -3.89 -9.74
CA LEU A 101 -13.28 -3.97 -8.30
C LEU A 101 -12.20 -2.96 -7.86
N LYS A 102 -11.14 -2.77 -8.65
CA LYS A 102 -10.12 -1.72 -8.42
C LYS A 102 -10.77 -0.33 -8.28
N GLU A 103 -11.66 0.02 -9.19
CA GLU A 103 -12.37 1.31 -9.15
C GLU A 103 -13.33 1.42 -7.96
N GLU A 104 -13.93 0.32 -7.53
CA GLU A 104 -14.76 0.27 -6.32
C GLU A 104 -13.92 0.46 -5.04
N GLY A 105 -12.79 -0.24 -4.91
CA GLY A 105 -11.83 -0.04 -3.83
C GLY A 105 -11.32 1.40 -3.78
N ASN A 106 -11.02 2.00 -4.93
CA ASN A 106 -10.63 3.41 -5.03
C ASN A 106 -11.74 4.37 -4.54
N LYS A 107 -13.03 4.01 -4.69
CA LYS A 107 -14.15 4.82 -4.17
C LYS A 107 -14.24 4.72 -2.64
N PHE A 108 -14.04 3.54 -2.05
CA PHE A 108 -13.99 3.37 -0.60
C PHE A 108 -12.76 4.07 0.01
N PHE A 109 -11.58 3.91 -0.59
CA PHE A 109 -10.35 4.60 -0.17
C PHE A 109 -10.51 6.12 -0.14
N LYS A 110 -11.18 6.71 -1.15
CA LYS A 110 -11.47 8.15 -1.21
C LYS A 110 -12.51 8.64 -0.19
N LYS A 111 -13.35 7.77 0.36
CA LYS A 111 -14.27 8.10 1.47
C LYS A 111 -13.60 8.04 2.84
N GLY A 112 -12.48 7.31 2.96
CA GLY A 112 -11.85 6.96 4.23
C GLY A 112 -12.22 5.57 4.76
N ASP A 113 -13.02 4.81 4.01
CA ASP A 113 -13.46 3.45 4.34
C ASP A 113 -12.34 2.45 4.00
N TYR A 114 -11.25 2.47 4.78
CA TYR A 114 -10.00 1.77 4.43
C TYR A 114 -10.06 0.25 4.59
N ILE A 115 -10.92 -0.25 5.49
CA ILE A 115 -11.10 -1.69 5.72
C ILE A 115 -11.81 -2.32 4.52
N GLU A 116 -12.91 -1.70 4.08
CA GLU A 116 -13.66 -2.07 2.90
C GLU A 116 -12.82 -1.93 1.63
N ALA A 117 -11.98 -0.90 1.52
CA ALA A 117 -11.03 -0.78 0.42
C ALA A 117 -10.02 -1.94 0.39
N GLU A 118 -9.46 -2.34 1.54
CA GLU A 118 -8.52 -3.48 1.65
C GLU A 118 -9.17 -4.80 1.18
N ASP A 119 -10.41 -5.07 1.59
CA ASP A 119 -11.15 -6.26 1.17
C ASP A 119 -11.42 -6.24 -0.35
N ILE A 120 -11.94 -5.14 -0.89
CA ILE A 120 -12.25 -5.02 -2.32
C ILE A 120 -10.98 -5.13 -3.19
N TYR A 121 -9.83 -4.58 -2.77
CA TYR A 121 -8.56 -4.81 -3.47
C TYR A 121 -8.09 -6.27 -3.39
N SER A 122 -8.36 -6.96 -2.27
CA SER A 122 -8.07 -8.40 -2.13
C SER A 122 -8.96 -9.25 -3.05
N GLN A 123 -10.25 -8.91 -3.16
CA GLN A 123 -11.15 -9.50 -4.15
C GLN A 123 -10.69 -9.23 -5.59
N ALA A 124 -10.21 -8.02 -5.89
CA ALA A 124 -9.65 -7.69 -7.20
C ALA A 124 -8.41 -8.56 -7.52
N LEU A 125 -7.48 -8.75 -6.57
CA LEU A 125 -6.30 -9.62 -6.71
C LEU A 125 -6.65 -11.09 -6.96
N LEU A 126 -7.78 -11.57 -6.42
CA LEU A 126 -8.32 -12.92 -6.69
C LEU A 126 -8.95 -13.06 -8.08
N LYS A 127 -9.39 -11.95 -8.70
CA LYS A 127 -9.90 -11.95 -10.09
C LYS A 127 -8.81 -11.65 -11.11
N CYS A 128 -7.82 -10.82 -10.77
CA CYS A 128 -6.77 -10.36 -11.66
C CYS A 128 -5.85 -11.51 -12.11
N PRO A 129 -5.82 -11.87 -13.41
CA PRO A 129 -4.96 -12.94 -13.90
C PRO A 129 -3.48 -12.66 -13.59
N ALA A 130 -2.76 -13.69 -13.12
CA ALA A 130 -1.32 -13.70 -12.87
C ALA A 130 -0.48 -13.27 -14.09
N PHE A 131 -1.01 -13.44 -15.31
CA PHE A 131 -0.43 -12.93 -16.54
C PHE A 131 -0.26 -11.39 -16.55
N TYR A 132 -1.21 -10.62 -15.98
CA TYR A 132 -1.17 -9.16 -15.97
C TYR A 132 -0.41 -8.62 -14.75
N GLN A 133 0.90 -8.84 -14.74
CA GLN A 133 1.80 -8.49 -13.62
C GLN A 133 1.72 -7.01 -13.23
N ASN A 134 1.65 -6.10 -14.22
CA ASN A 134 1.52 -4.65 -13.98
C ASN A 134 0.22 -4.29 -13.23
N GLU A 135 -0.92 -4.89 -13.59
CA GLU A 135 -2.20 -4.63 -12.92
C GLU A 135 -2.21 -5.20 -11.51
N ARG A 136 -1.62 -6.38 -11.31
CA ARG A 136 -1.42 -6.98 -9.98
C ARG A 136 -0.53 -6.09 -9.11
N ALA A 137 0.54 -5.52 -9.65
CA ALA A 137 1.40 -4.57 -8.94
C ALA A 137 0.64 -3.31 -8.49
N ILE A 138 -0.22 -2.75 -9.35
CA ILE A 138 -1.11 -1.63 -9.01
C ILE A 138 -2.06 -2.02 -7.86
N LEU A 139 -2.69 -3.18 -7.94
CA LEU A 139 -3.60 -3.67 -6.90
C LEU A 139 -2.91 -3.88 -5.54
N TYR A 140 -1.72 -4.49 -5.54
CA TYR A 140 -0.92 -4.64 -4.32
C TYR A 140 -0.53 -3.28 -3.72
N SER A 141 -0.10 -2.31 -4.54
CA SER A 141 0.20 -0.94 -4.07
C SER A 141 -1.03 -0.21 -3.51
N ASN A 142 -2.19 -0.40 -4.12
CA ASN A 142 -3.45 0.20 -3.63
C ASN A 142 -3.93 -0.47 -2.33
N ARG A 143 -3.77 -1.80 -2.19
CA ARG A 143 -4.02 -2.48 -0.90
C ARG A 143 -3.03 -2.06 0.18
N ALA A 144 -1.75 -1.91 -0.17
CA ALA A 144 -0.74 -1.37 0.73
C ALA A 144 -1.10 0.06 1.19
N ALA A 145 -1.68 0.89 0.30
CA ALA A 145 -2.18 2.22 0.65
C ALA A 145 -3.30 2.17 1.70
N ALA A 146 -4.28 1.27 1.52
CA ALA A 146 -5.37 1.08 2.47
C ALA A 146 -4.84 0.60 3.84
N ARG A 147 -3.92 -0.37 3.84
CA ARG A 147 -3.24 -0.89 5.04
C ARG A 147 -2.41 0.18 5.75
N LEU A 148 -1.71 1.02 4.99
CA LEU A 148 -0.95 2.19 5.49
C LEU A 148 -1.82 3.22 6.22
N LYS A 149 -3.10 3.32 5.86
CA LYS A 149 -4.08 4.21 6.52
C LYS A 149 -4.77 3.57 7.73
N GLN A 150 -4.57 2.27 7.93
CA GLN A 150 -5.00 1.50 9.11
C GLN A 150 -3.82 1.20 10.06
N ASP A 151 -2.66 1.83 9.87
CA ASP A 151 -1.40 1.56 10.57
C ASP A 151 -0.89 0.09 10.51
N LYS A 152 -1.43 -0.72 9.58
CA LYS A 152 -1.03 -2.10 9.30
C LYS A 152 0.29 -2.15 8.52
N ASN A 153 1.38 -1.71 9.17
CA ASN A 153 2.68 -1.48 8.52
C ASN A 153 3.32 -2.75 7.91
N GLU A 154 3.38 -3.87 8.64
CA GLU A 154 4.01 -5.10 8.14
C GLU A 154 3.24 -5.76 6.96
N PRO A 155 1.89 -5.87 6.99
CA PRO A 155 1.12 -6.28 5.80
C PRO A 155 1.27 -5.32 4.61
N ALA A 156 1.33 -4.00 4.84
CA ALA A 156 1.54 -3.02 3.78
C ALA A 156 2.94 -3.13 3.14
N LEU A 157 3.98 -3.42 3.94
CA LEU A 157 5.36 -3.60 3.47
C LEU A 157 5.50 -4.86 2.61
N THR A 158 4.80 -5.94 3.00
CA THR A 158 4.68 -7.17 2.21
C THR A 158 4.04 -6.91 0.86
N ASP A 159 2.92 -6.17 0.83
CA ASP A 159 2.22 -5.82 -0.40
C ASP A 159 3.06 -4.90 -1.30
N CYS A 160 3.73 -3.88 -0.75
CA CYS A 160 4.63 -3.03 -1.54
C CYS A 160 5.78 -3.83 -2.14
N THR A 161 6.31 -4.82 -1.41
CA THR A 161 7.39 -5.68 -1.91
C THR A 161 6.92 -6.57 -3.05
N LYS A 162 5.74 -7.22 -2.91
CA LYS A 162 5.10 -7.98 -4.00
C LYS A 162 4.81 -7.11 -5.23
N ALA A 163 4.40 -5.85 -5.04
CA ALA A 163 4.20 -4.92 -6.14
C ALA A 163 5.50 -4.61 -6.91
N ILE A 164 6.62 -4.47 -6.20
CA ILE A 164 7.95 -4.21 -6.79
C ILE A 164 8.56 -5.47 -7.42
N GLU A 165 8.28 -6.66 -6.88
CA GLU A 165 8.67 -7.93 -7.51
C GLU A 165 7.96 -8.16 -8.85
N LEU A 166 6.69 -7.74 -8.95
CA LEU A 166 5.89 -7.82 -10.18
C LEU A 166 6.20 -6.68 -11.18
N ASN A 167 6.46 -5.46 -10.70
CA ASN A 167 6.87 -4.32 -11.51
C ASN A 167 7.97 -3.50 -10.80
N PRO A 168 9.26 -3.77 -11.10
CA PRO A 168 10.39 -3.06 -10.50
C PRO A 168 10.49 -1.58 -10.84
N ASP A 169 9.76 -1.11 -11.86
CA ASP A 169 9.72 0.28 -12.29
C ASP A 169 8.54 1.07 -11.66
N TYR A 170 7.71 0.42 -10.84
CA TYR A 170 6.52 1.05 -10.30
C TYR A 170 6.81 2.03 -9.15
N ILE A 171 7.05 3.29 -9.53
CA ILE A 171 7.41 4.41 -8.63
C ILE A 171 6.47 4.55 -7.42
N ARG A 172 5.15 4.40 -7.59
CA ARG A 172 4.20 4.52 -6.46
C ARG A 172 4.42 3.45 -5.40
N ALA A 173 4.77 2.21 -5.77
CA ALA A 173 5.07 1.15 -4.80
C ALA A 173 6.40 1.41 -4.08
N LEU A 174 7.44 1.88 -4.79
CA LEU A 174 8.71 2.28 -4.20
C LEU A 174 8.54 3.43 -3.19
N LEU A 175 7.77 4.46 -3.52
CA LEU A 175 7.48 5.58 -2.61
C LEU A 175 6.70 5.14 -1.36
N ARG A 176 5.70 4.27 -1.51
CA ARG A 176 4.95 3.71 -0.36
C ARG A 176 5.84 2.84 0.54
N ARG A 177 6.74 2.03 -0.05
CA ARG A 177 7.68 1.22 0.73
C ARG A 177 8.71 2.09 1.46
N ALA A 178 9.20 3.15 0.81
CA ALA A 178 10.06 4.13 1.44
C ALA A 178 9.36 4.79 2.65
N GLU A 179 8.11 5.26 2.50
CA GLU A 179 7.31 5.83 3.60
C GLU A 179 7.14 4.84 4.77
N LEU A 180 6.85 3.56 4.48
CA LEU A 180 6.78 2.50 5.49
C LEU A 180 8.10 2.30 6.23
N TYR A 181 9.22 2.34 5.50
CA TYR A 181 10.55 2.27 6.08
C TYR A 181 10.89 3.52 6.92
N GLU A 182 10.40 4.72 6.57
CA GLU A 182 10.51 5.89 7.45
C GLU A 182 9.70 5.73 8.75
N LYS A 183 8.47 5.20 8.66
CA LYS A 183 7.60 4.93 9.83
C LYS A 183 8.13 3.83 10.74
N THR A 184 8.91 2.89 10.21
CA THR A 184 9.51 1.78 10.97
C THR A 184 10.99 2.00 11.33
N ASP A 185 11.48 3.24 11.20
CA ASP A 185 12.86 3.69 11.48
C ASP A 185 13.97 2.94 10.70
N LYS A 186 13.60 2.28 9.60
CA LYS A 186 14.48 1.59 8.64
C LYS A 186 15.02 2.60 7.62
N LEU A 187 15.78 3.58 8.12
CA LEU A 187 16.13 4.79 7.37
C LEU A 187 17.09 4.54 6.19
N ASP A 188 17.91 3.50 6.24
CA ASP A 188 18.83 3.17 5.15
C ASP A 188 18.09 2.50 3.98
N GLU A 189 17.13 1.62 4.26
CA GLU A 189 16.24 0.98 3.30
C GLU A 189 15.33 2.00 2.60
N ALA A 190 14.72 2.92 3.37
CA ALA A 190 13.99 4.05 2.81
C ALA A 190 14.85 4.91 1.86
N LEU A 191 16.13 5.15 2.21
CA LEU A 191 17.05 5.89 1.35
C LEU A 191 17.44 5.12 0.09
N ALA A 192 17.46 3.79 0.11
CA ALA A 192 17.66 2.97 -1.08
C ALA A 192 16.48 3.12 -2.04
N ASP A 193 15.25 2.94 -1.54
CA ASP A 193 14.03 3.07 -2.35
C ASP A 193 13.87 4.49 -2.94
N TYR A 194 14.11 5.55 -2.16
CA TYR A 194 14.08 6.92 -2.67
C TYR A 194 15.14 7.19 -3.75
N LYS A 195 16.33 6.57 -3.67
CA LYS A 195 17.34 6.69 -4.75
C LYS A 195 16.88 5.96 -6.01
N SER A 196 16.33 4.75 -5.88
CA SER A 196 15.77 4.00 -7.01
C SER A 196 14.57 4.70 -7.65
N VAL A 197 13.80 5.50 -6.89
CA VAL A 197 12.81 6.43 -7.48
C VAL A 197 13.50 7.52 -8.29
N LEU A 198 14.52 8.21 -7.75
CA LEU A 198 15.22 9.27 -8.47
C LEU A 198 15.99 8.80 -9.71
N GLU A 199 16.44 7.54 -9.74
CA GLU A 199 17.04 6.92 -10.93
C GLU A 199 16.04 6.75 -12.08
N LYS A 200 14.74 6.62 -11.77
CA LYS A 200 13.64 6.47 -12.75
C LYS A 200 12.98 7.80 -13.07
N ASP A 201 12.63 8.57 -12.04
CA ASP A 201 12.05 9.90 -12.12
C ASP A 201 12.85 10.92 -11.31
N LEU A 202 13.75 11.62 -12.02
CA LEU A 202 14.51 12.75 -11.50
C LEU A 202 13.64 13.97 -11.15
N SER A 203 12.34 13.97 -11.43
CA SER A 203 11.42 15.06 -11.05
C SER A 203 10.85 14.88 -9.63
N CYS A 204 10.60 13.64 -9.20
CA CYS A 204 9.95 13.27 -7.93
C CYS A 204 10.41 14.11 -6.73
N ARG A 205 9.49 14.94 -6.22
CA ARG A 205 9.77 15.89 -5.13
C ARG A 205 10.01 15.17 -3.79
N GLN A 206 9.16 14.20 -3.44
CA GLN A 206 9.25 13.45 -2.19
C GLN A 206 10.62 12.78 -2.03
N ALA A 207 11.08 12.09 -3.08
CA ALA A 207 12.36 11.38 -3.06
C ALA A 207 13.57 12.33 -2.96
N LYS A 208 13.50 13.52 -3.59
CA LYS A 208 14.52 14.58 -3.43
C LYS A 208 14.60 15.06 -1.99
N GLU A 209 13.46 15.43 -1.41
CA GLU A 209 13.38 15.99 -0.06
C GLU A 209 13.93 14.98 0.96
N ALA A 210 13.53 13.71 0.89
CA ALA A 210 14.06 12.66 1.77
C ALA A 210 15.59 12.48 1.67
N CYS A 211 16.14 12.50 0.44
CA CYS A 211 17.60 12.41 0.24
C CYS A 211 18.36 13.65 0.74
N MET A 212 17.79 14.85 0.62
CA MET A 212 18.40 16.10 1.11
C MET A 212 18.35 16.23 2.64
N VAL A 213 17.22 15.87 3.27
CA VAL A 213 17.06 15.96 4.73
C VAL A 213 18.00 14.98 5.46
N ARG A 214 18.29 13.82 4.89
CA ARG A 214 19.19 12.83 5.52
C ARG A 214 20.67 13.09 5.26
N SER A 215 21.04 13.68 4.11
CA SER A 215 22.42 14.09 3.85
C SER A 215 22.90 15.27 4.71
N THR A 216 21.97 16.02 5.32
CA THR A 216 22.26 17.18 6.19
C THR A 216 22.30 16.85 7.70
N ARG A 217 21.92 15.63 8.11
CA ARG A 217 21.94 15.16 9.52
C ARG A 217 23.24 14.42 9.91
N ARG A 218 24.38 14.80 9.32
CA ARG A 218 25.69 14.14 9.49
C ARG A 218 26.67 14.96 10.33
#